data_AF-A0A4Y2KM44-F1
#
_entry.id   AF-A0A4Y2KM44-F1
#
_cell.length_a   1.000
_cell.length_b   1.000
_cell.length_c   1.000
_cell.angle_alpha   90.00
_cell.angle_beta   90.00
_cell.angle_gamma   90.00
#
_symmetry.space_group_name_H-M   'P 1'
#
loop_
_entity.id
_entity.type
_entity.pdbx_description
1 polymer ?
#
loop_
_entity_poly.entity_id
_entity_poly.type
_entity_poly.pdbx_seq_one_letter_code
_entity_poly.pdbx_strand_id
1 'polypeptide(L)'
;MLQVPAFRPCAICAVAGHESAGCTSEGKCANCKGGHTSFSRSCPKWKLEKEIFTTKVKKGISFPEARRLVQAQTTTEGKSYASVTKAPLVTSMTQIKRVVILTTDTDSDPISPSGAHLL
;
A
#
# COMPACT_ATOMS: atom_id res chain seq x y z
N MET A 1 -47.75 10.24 -22.10
CA MET A 1 -46.63 10.73 -21.27
C MET A 1 -45.34 10.19 -21.90
N LEU A 2 -44.58 11.01 -22.62
CA LEU A 2 -43.29 10.58 -23.20
C LEU A 2 -42.29 10.46 -22.05
N GLN A 3 -41.83 9.24 -21.76
CA GLN A 3 -40.74 9.01 -20.82
C GLN A 3 -39.48 9.64 -21.41
N VAL A 4 -39.08 10.82 -20.92
CA VAL A 4 -37.80 11.42 -21.31
C VAL A 4 -36.70 10.50 -20.79
N PRO A 5 -35.85 9.90 -21.64
CA PRO A 5 -34.80 9.03 -21.17
C PRO A 5 -33.86 9.85 -20.29
N ALA A 6 -33.72 9.45 -19.03
CA ALA A 6 -32.78 10.07 -18.11
C ALA A 6 -31.37 9.89 -18.68
N PHE A 7 -30.81 10.98 -19.24
CA PHE A 7 -29.46 11.05 -19.80
C PHE A 7 -28.38 10.87 -18.72
N ARG A 8 -28.73 11.16 -17.46
CA ARG A 8 -27.80 11.01 -16.33
C ARG A 8 -27.89 9.60 -15.75
N PRO A 9 -26.75 8.94 -15.46
CA PRO A 9 -26.73 7.71 -14.70
C PRO A 9 -27.35 7.91 -13.32
N CYS A 10 -28.10 6.92 -12.86
CA CYS A 10 -28.68 6.91 -11.52
C CYS A 10 -27.60 7.03 -10.45
N ALA A 11 -27.80 7.91 -9.45
CA ALA A 11 -26.85 8.14 -8.37
C ALA A 11 -26.73 6.94 -7.40
N ILE A 12 -27.74 6.05 -7.39
CA ILE A 12 -27.79 4.83 -6.57
C ILE A 12 -27.06 3.68 -7.26
N CYS A 13 -27.51 3.26 -8.45
CA CYS A 13 -27.01 2.04 -9.11
C CYS A 13 -26.09 2.30 -10.32
N ALA A 14 -25.81 3.56 -10.66
CA ALA A 14 -24.95 3.98 -11.78
C ALA A 14 -25.42 3.52 -13.18
N VAL A 15 -26.68 3.12 -13.34
CA VAL A 15 -27.31 2.76 -14.63
C VAL A 15 -28.14 3.93 -15.15
N ALA A 16 -28.07 4.21 -16.45
CA ALA A 16 -28.89 5.24 -17.11
C ALA A 16 -30.32 4.74 -17.40
N GLY A 17 -31.24 5.63 -17.77
CA GLY A 17 -32.60 5.25 -18.17
C GLY A 17 -33.65 5.31 -17.06
N HIS A 18 -33.31 5.81 -15.87
CA HIS A 18 -34.28 6.16 -14.83
C HIS A 18 -33.75 7.30 -13.95
N GLU A 19 -34.66 7.95 -13.23
CA GLU A 19 -34.31 8.93 -12.20
C GLU A 19 -33.84 8.23 -10.92
N SER A 20 -33.02 8.90 -10.12
CA SER A 20 -32.54 8.32 -8.86
C SER A 20 -33.63 8.26 -7.78
N ALA A 21 -34.66 9.11 -7.89
CA ALA A 21 -35.82 9.08 -7.01
C ALA A 21 -36.59 7.76 -7.24
N GLY A 22 -36.71 6.94 -6.19
CA GLY A 22 -37.39 5.64 -6.26
C GLY A 22 -36.52 4.48 -6.77
N CYS A 23 -35.23 4.68 -7.00
CA CYS A 23 -34.33 3.57 -7.31
C CYS A 23 -34.10 2.68 -6.08
N THR A 24 -34.54 1.43 -6.14
CA THR A 24 -34.37 0.41 -5.08
C THR A 24 -33.30 -0.63 -5.41
N SER A 25 -32.60 -0.48 -6.53
CA SER A 25 -31.50 -1.35 -6.91
C SER A 25 -30.33 -1.26 -5.94
N GLU A 26 -29.47 -2.29 -5.95
CA GLU A 26 -28.25 -2.28 -5.15
C GLU A 26 -27.35 -1.09 -5.50
N GLY A 27 -26.77 -0.47 -4.46
CA GLY A 27 -25.89 0.67 -4.61
C GLY A 27 -24.63 0.32 -5.38
N LYS A 28 -24.30 1.08 -6.42
CA LYS A 28 -23.08 0.95 -7.21
C LYS A 28 -22.42 2.31 -7.38
N CYS A 29 -21.17 2.39 -6.97
CA CYS A 29 -20.44 3.63 -6.98
C CYS A 29 -19.88 3.90 -8.38
N ALA A 30 -20.30 4.99 -9.03
CA ALA A 30 -19.77 5.34 -10.34
C ALA A 30 -18.25 5.62 -10.32
N ASN A 31 -17.72 6.06 -9.18
CA ASN A 31 -16.33 6.51 -9.01
C ASN A 31 -15.35 5.37 -8.74
N CYS A 32 -15.71 4.41 -7.89
CA CYS A 32 -14.82 3.29 -7.51
C CYS A 32 -15.38 1.91 -7.83
N LYS A 33 -16.57 1.82 -8.42
CA LYS A 33 -17.28 0.58 -8.80
C LYS A 33 -17.63 -0.36 -7.63
N GLY A 34 -17.59 0.12 -6.39
CA GLY A 34 -17.96 -0.65 -5.20
C GLY A 34 -19.47 -0.66 -4.88
N GLY A 35 -19.89 -1.56 -3.99
CA GLY A 35 -21.28 -1.76 -3.51
C GLY A 35 -21.78 -0.67 -2.56
N HIS A 36 -21.76 0.58 -3.00
CA HIS A 36 -22.29 1.74 -2.27
C HIS A 36 -22.71 2.82 -3.25
N THR A 37 -23.54 3.76 -2.80
CA THR A 37 -23.94 4.91 -3.64
C THR A 37 -22.77 5.86 -3.90
N SER A 38 -22.83 6.62 -5.00
CA SER A 38 -21.71 7.48 -5.42
C SER A 38 -21.36 8.60 -4.42
N PHE A 39 -22.27 8.94 -3.51
CA PHE A 39 -22.12 9.96 -2.46
C PHE A 39 -21.67 9.39 -1.09
N SER A 40 -21.41 8.09 -0.98
CA SER A 40 -20.94 7.49 0.27
C SER A 40 -19.57 8.01 0.70
N ARG A 41 -19.46 8.38 1.99
CA ARG A 41 -18.20 8.78 2.64
C ARG A 41 -17.24 7.60 2.90
N SER A 42 -17.72 6.36 2.73
CA SER A 42 -16.87 5.18 2.78
C SER A 42 -16.07 4.97 1.48
N CYS A 43 -16.45 5.65 0.39
CA CYS A 43 -15.82 5.50 -0.92
C CYS A 43 -14.30 5.82 -0.86
N PRO A 44 -13.42 4.91 -1.30
CA PRO A 44 -11.97 5.15 -1.28
C PRO A 44 -11.56 6.34 -2.16
N LYS A 45 -12.25 6.57 -3.29
CA LYS A 45 -12.01 7.75 -4.15
C LYS A 45 -12.39 9.04 -3.43
N TRP A 46 -13.52 9.07 -2.72
CA TRP A 46 -13.92 10.23 -1.92
C TRP A 46 -12.92 10.53 -0.80
N LYS A 47 -12.46 9.50 -0.07
CA LYS A 47 -11.45 9.63 0.99
C LYS A 47 -10.15 10.24 0.45
N LEU A 48 -9.66 9.74 -0.69
CA LEU A 48 -8.47 10.26 -1.35
C LEU A 48 -8.64 11.73 -1.77
N GLU A 49 -9.72 12.09 -2.45
CA GLU A 49 -9.94 13.48 -2.88
C GLU A 49 -10.10 14.44 -1.69
N LYS A 50 -10.74 13.98 -0.60
CA LYS A 50 -10.81 14.74 0.65
C LYS A 50 -9.42 15.00 1.23
N GLU A 51 -8.54 14.01 1.24
CA GLU A 51 -7.17 14.16 1.74
C GLU A 51 -6.34 15.12 0.88
N ILE A 52 -6.49 15.04 -0.44
CA ILE A 52 -5.84 15.96 -1.38
C ILE A 52 -6.30 17.40 -1.11
N PHE A 53 -7.61 17.62 -0.99
CA PHE A 53 -8.15 18.95 -0.68
C PHE A 53 -7.68 19.45 0.69
N THR A 54 -7.70 18.58 1.69
CA THR A 54 -7.24 18.90 3.05
C THR A 54 -5.76 19.30 3.05
N THR A 55 -4.92 18.56 2.32
CA THR A 55 -3.49 18.84 2.17
C THR A 55 -3.24 20.14 1.43
N LYS A 56 -3.99 20.40 0.35
CA LYS A 56 -3.94 21.66 -0.40
C LYS A 56 -4.16 22.86 0.54
N VAL A 57 -5.25 22.84 1.31
CA VAL A 57 -5.61 23.95 2.22
C VAL A 57 -4.62 24.06 3.37
N LYS A 58 -4.25 22.95 4.02
CA LYS A 58 -3.34 22.96 5.17
C LYS A 58 -1.92 23.42 4.82
N LYS A 59 -1.41 23.04 3.64
CA LYS A 59 -0.05 23.38 3.21
C LYS A 59 0.02 24.63 2.33
N GLY A 60 -1.11 25.17 1.88
CA GLY A 60 -1.14 26.33 0.98
C GLY A 60 -0.54 26.07 -0.40
N ILE A 61 -0.57 24.82 -0.87
CA ILE A 61 0.07 24.40 -2.14
C ILE A 61 -0.95 24.22 -3.27
N SER A 62 -0.45 24.07 -4.49
CA SER A 62 -1.29 23.78 -5.66
C SER A 62 -1.97 22.41 -5.55
N PHE A 63 -3.12 22.24 -6.20
CA PHE A 63 -3.85 20.96 -6.19
C PHE A 63 -3.06 19.80 -6.83
N PRO A 64 -2.36 19.97 -7.98
CA PRO A 64 -1.51 18.91 -8.53
C PRO A 64 -0.40 18.49 -7.56
N GLU A 65 0.19 19.44 -6.84
CA GLU A 65 1.24 19.16 -5.86
C GLU A 65 0.71 18.43 -4.62
N ALA A 66 -0.43 18.88 -4.07
CA ALA A 66 -1.11 18.16 -3.00
C ALA A 66 -1.43 16.71 -3.39
N ARG A 67 -1.87 16.49 -4.63
CA ARG A 67 -2.12 15.14 -5.17
C ARG A 67 -0.86 14.29 -5.20
N ARG A 68 0.27 14.85 -5.66
CA ARG A 68 1.56 14.14 -5.66
C ARG A 68 1.99 13.73 -4.25
N LEU A 69 1.87 14.64 -3.27
CA LEU A 69 2.27 14.38 -1.89
C LEU A 69 1.39 13.30 -1.21
N VAL A 70 0.08 13.34 -1.45
CA VAL A 70 -0.85 12.31 -0.92
C VAL A 70 -0.54 10.96 -1.56
N GLN A 71 -0.37 10.90 -2.89
CA GLN A 71 -0.04 9.66 -3.59
C GLN A 71 1.30 9.06 -3.15
N ALA A 72 2.32 9.89 -2.92
CA ALA A 72 3.61 9.44 -2.42
C ALA A 72 3.50 8.75 -1.05
N GLN A 73 2.67 9.28 -0.14
CA GLN A 73 2.39 8.66 1.16
C GLN A 73 1.68 7.30 0.99
N THR A 74 0.68 7.22 0.11
CA THR A 74 -0.05 5.97 -0.13
C THR A 74 0.85 4.88 -0.76
N THR A 75 1.84 5.25 -1.57
CA THR A 75 2.78 4.28 -2.16
C THR A 75 3.73 3.67 -1.13
N THR A 76 4.07 4.39 -0.07
CA THR A 76 4.93 3.88 1.01
C THR A 76 4.27 2.74 1.78
N GLU A 77 2.94 2.74 1.91
CA GLU A 77 2.19 1.74 2.68
C GLU A 77 1.96 0.40 1.94
N GLY A 78 2.36 0.25 0.67
CA GLY A 78 1.81 -0.84 -0.14
C GLY A 78 2.71 -1.61 -1.10
N LYS A 79 3.83 -1.06 -1.61
CA LYS A 79 4.77 -1.77 -2.49
C LYS A 79 6.01 -0.91 -2.74
N SER A 80 7.12 -1.21 -2.06
CA SER A 80 8.45 -0.77 -2.52
C SER A 80 8.84 -1.59 -3.75
N TYR A 81 9.56 -1.02 -4.71
CA TYR A 81 10.16 -1.78 -5.82
C TYR A 81 10.97 -3.00 -5.33
N ALA A 82 11.63 -2.89 -4.17
CA ALA A 82 12.37 -3.97 -3.52
C ALA A 82 11.48 -5.12 -2.99
N SER A 83 10.16 -4.95 -2.92
CA SER A 83 9.24 -6.02 -2.53
C SER A 83 8.95 -7.01 -3.65
N VAL A 84 9.25 -6.66 -4.91
CA VAL A 84 9.04 -7.50 -6.10
C VAL A 84 10.15 -8.55 -6.25
N THR A 85 11.34 -8.32 -5.66
CA THR A 85 12.51 -9.21 -5.79
C THR A 85 12.69 -10.21 -4.64
N LYS A 86 11.78 -10.24 -3.64
CA LYS A 86 11.85 -11.26 -2.58
C LYS A 86 11.38 -12.61 -3.12
N ALA A 87 12.32 -13.41 -3.62
CA ALA A 87 12.10 -14.84 -3.75
C ALA A 87 11.74 -15.41 -2.35
N PRO A 88 10.75 -16.31 -2.22
CA PRO A 88 10.53 -17.00 -0.97
C PRO A 88 11.78 -17.83 -0.66
N LEU A 89 12.52 -17.45 0.39
CA LEU A 89 13.46 -18.36 1.01
C LEU A 89 12.62 -19.46 1.62
N VAL A 90 12.50 -20.57 0.91
CA VAL A 90 11.96 -21.82 1.46
C VAL A 90 12.92 -22.22 2.58
N THR A 91 12.55 -21.92 3.83
CA THR A 91 13.24 -22.47 5.00
C THR A 91 12.91 -23.96 5.05
N SER A 92 13.64 -24.76 4.27
CA SER A 92 13.80 -26.17 4.58
C SER A 92 14.79 -26.24 5.74
N MET A 93 14.28 -26.44 6.95
CA MET A 93 15.11 -26.83 8.09
C MET A 93 15.70 -28.23 7.80
N THR A 94 16.85 -28.27 7.14
CA THR A 94 17.64 -29.49 7.06
C THR A 94 18.65 -29.46 8.20
N GLN A 95 18.42 -30.33 9.17
CA GLN A 95 19.25 -30.55 10.36
C GLN A 95 20.74 -30.64 9.98
N ILE A 96 21.54 -29.68 10.45
CA ILE A 96 23.00 -29.73 10.34
C ILE A 96 23.49 -30.83 11.30
N LYS A 97 23.77 -32.02 10.79
CA LYS A 97 24.58 -33.03 11.50
C LYS A 97 25.99 -32.47 11.67
N ARG A 98 26.35 -32.06 12.88
CA ARG A 98 27.74 -31.79 13.26
C ARG A 98 28.51 -33.09 13.19
N VAL A 99 29.40 -33.22 12.20
CA VAL A 99 30.47 -34.22 12.24
C VAL A 99 31.56 -33.65 13.13
N VAL A 100 31.72 -34.25 14.31
CA VAL A 100 32.84 -34.01 15.22
C VAL A 100 33.98 -34.91 14.76
N ILE A 101 35.04 -34.33 14.18
CA ILE A 101 36.33 -35.03 14.05
C ILE A 101 37.16 -34.61 15.27
N LEU A 102 37.37 -35.56 16.18
CA LEU A 102 38.17 -35.41 17.39
C LEU A 102 39.66 -35.55 17.06
N THR A 103 40.46 -34.61 17.58
CA THR A 103 41.84 -34.75 18.10
C THR A 103 42.93 -35.25 17.12
N THR A 104 44.12 -34.68 17.08
CA THR A 104 45.11 -34.84 18.16
C THR A 104 46.03 -33.63 18.34
N ASP A 105 46.36 -33.45 19.60
CA ASP A 105 47.31 -32.53 20.22
C ASP A 105 48.71 -32.59 19.63
N THR A 106 49.38 -31.43 19.48
CA THR A 106 50.78 -31.29 19.88
C THR A 106 51.11 -29.81 20.11
N ASP A 107 51.06 -29.42 21.38
CA ASP A 107 52.08 -28.69 22.15
C ASP A 107 53.04 -27.74 21.39
N SER A 108 52.94 -26.44 21.68
CA SER A 108 54.08 -25.63 22.14
C SER A 108 53.60 -24.23 22.59
N ASP A 109 54.05 -23.90 23.80
CA ASP A 109 53.73 -22.84 24.75
C ASP A 109 53.90 -21.34 24.33
N PRO A 110 53.51 -20.38 25.21
CA PRO A 110 53.06 -19.03 24.86
C PRO A 110 54.07 -17.92 25.21
N ILE A 111 53.96 -16.74 24.58
CA ILE A 111 54.46 -15.46 25.14
C ILE A 111 53.49 -14.32 24.75
N SER A 112 52.93 -13.67 25.78
CA SER A 112 52.43 -12.27 25.79
C SER A 112 53.54 -11.37 26.40
N PRO A 113 53.48 -10.02 26.51
CA PRO A 113 52.60 -8.98 25.95
C PRO A 113 53.38 -7.73 25.41
N SER A 114 52.64 -6.65 25.07
CA SER A 114 53.01 -5.22 25.28
C SER A 114 53.73 -4.42 24.17
N GLY A 115 53.25 -3.19 23.92
CA GLY A 115 54.11 -2.07 23.48
C GLY A 115 53.59 -1.21 22.32
N ALA A 116 53.41 0.10 22.58
CA ALA A 116 53.05 1.17 21.66
C ALA A 116 54.15 1.49 20.61
N HIS A 117 53.82 2.21 19.52
CA HIS A 117 54.22 3.63 19.29
C HIS A 117 53.83 4.13 17.88
N LEU A 118 53.57 5.44 17.82
CA LEU A 118 53.34 6.29 16.64
C LEU A 118 54.39 6.13 15.53
N LEU A 119 53.95 6.22 14.27
CA LEU A 119 54.36 7.23 13.29
C LEU A 119 53.19 7.55 12.34
#